data_AF-A0A015UR40-F1
#
_entry.id   AF-A0A015UR40-F1
#
_cell.length_a   1.000
_cell.length_b   1.000
_cell.length_c   1.000
_cell.angle_alpha   90.00
_cell.angle_beta   90.00
_cell.angle_gamma   90.00
#
_symmetry.space_group_name_H-M   'P 1'
#
loop_
_entity.id
_entity.type
_entity.pdbx_description
1 polymer ?
#
loop_
_entity_poly.entity_id
_entity_poly.type
_entity_poly.pdbx_seq_one_letter_code
_entity_poly.pdbx_strand_id
1 'polypeptide(L)' 'MVADASHEVYVDTILETIRNAAKVRGTGIAERTHEYVATKMKEGKAIIALCGDVFAGFTYIESWGN' A
#
# COMPACT_ATOMS: atom_id res chain seq x y z
N MET A 1 0.72 11.15 4.79
CA MET A 1 -0.12 12.02 3.94
C MET A 1 -1.12 11.18 3.18
N VAL A 2 -2.19 11.77 2.64
CA VAL A 2 -3.06 11.06 1.68
C VAL A 2 -2.23 10.79 0.43
N ALA A 3 -2.18 9.53 0.00
CA ALA A 3 -1.47 9.14 -1.21
C ALA A 3 -2.30 9.53 -2.44
N ASP A 4 -1.60 9.85 -3.52
CA ASP A 4 -2.15 10.21 -4.82
C ASP A 4 -1.36 9.51 -5.94
N ALA A 5 -1.65 9.82 -7.20
CA ALA A 5 -1.00 9.19 -8.35
C ALA A 5 0.52 9.37 -8.41
N SER A 6 1.08 10.44 -7.84
CA SER A 6 2.53 10.67 -7.82
C SER A 6 3.28 9.64 -6.96
N HIS A 7 2.58 8.99 -6.03
CA HIS A 7 3.13 8.00 -5.12
C HIS A 7 3.13 6.58 -5.70
N GLU A 8 2.65 6.37 -6.94
CA GLU A 8 2.64 5.06 -7.62
C GLU A 8 4.05 4.44 -7.72
N VAL A 9 5.09 5.29 -7.73
CA VAL A 9 6.51 4.86 -7.69
C VAL A 9 6.87 3.99 -6.48
N TYR A 10 6.09 4.05 -5.39
CA TYR A 10 6.33 3.27 -4.17
C TYR A 10 5.58 1.93 -4.14
N VAL A 11 4.71 1.64 -5.11
CA VAL A 11 3.80 0.48 -5.05
C VAL A 11 4.56 -0.84 -4.97
N ASP A 12 5.64 -1.01 -5.72
CA ASP A 12 6.43 -2.25 -5.68
C ASP A 12 7.09 -2.44 -4.30
N THR A 13 7.61 -1.36 -3.70
CA THR A 13 8.16 -1.37 -2.34
C THR A 13 7.08 -1.70 -1.31
N ILE A 14 5.86 -1.19 -1.47
CA ILE A 14 4.72 -1.48 -0.62
C ILE A 14 4.35 -2.97 -0.68
N LEU A 15 4.22 -3.52 -1.89
CA LEU A 15 3.86 -4.93 -2.10
C LEU A 15 4.94 -5.86 -1.52
N GLU A 16 6.21 -5.55 -1.74
CA GLU A 16 7.31 -6.30 -1.15
C GLU A 16 7.30 -6.22 0.38
N THR A 17 7.07 -5.04 0.96
CA THR A 17 6.98 -4.86 2.42
C THR A 17 5.83 -5.68 3.02
N ILE A 18 4.66 -5.69 2.37
CA ILE A 18 3.50 -6.48 2.79
C ILE A 18 3.83 -7.99 2.77
N ARG A 19 4.47 -8.46 1.69
CA ARG A 19 4.90 -9.87 1.56
C ARG A 19 5.91 -10.25 2.63
N ASN A 20 6.93 -9.43 2.85
CA ASN A 20 7.96 -9.66 3.86
C ASN A 20 7.38 -9.69 5.28
N ALA A 21 6.43 -8.80 5.58
CA ALA A 21 5.75 -8.77 6.87
C ALA A 21 4.90 -10.04 7.11
N ALA A 22 4.18 -10.52 6.10
CA ALA A 22 3.43 -11.77 6.17
C ALA A 22 4.34 -12.99 6.39
N LYS A 23 5.48 -13.02 5.68
CA LYS A 23 6.50 -14.07 5.82
C LYS A 23 7.06 -14.15 7.23
N VAL A 24 7.39 -13.02 7.85
CA VAL A 24 7.88 -12.96 9.25
C VAL A 24 6.85 -13.51 10.23
N ARG A 25 5.56 -13.29 9.99
CA ARG A 25 4.46 -13.80 10.82
C ARG A 25 4.14 -15.27 10.59
N GLY A 26 4.75 -15.90 9.58
CA GLY A 26 4.42 -17.28 9.18
C GLY A 26 3.02 -17.41 8.59
N THR A 27 2.41 -16.30 8.15
CA THR A 27 1.06 -16.29 7.57
C THR A 27 1.13 -16.08 6.07
N GLY A 28 0.26 -16.74 5.31
CA GLY A 28 0.00 -16.36 3.92
C GLY A 28 -0.65 -14.97 3.85
N ILE A 29 -0.55 -14.32 2.69
CA ILE A 29 -1.28 -13.08 2.41
C ILE A 29 -1.89 -13.16 1.01
N ALA A 30 -3.16 -12.81 0.91
CA ALA A 30 -3.78 -12.55 -0.37
C ALA A 30 -3.23 -11.21 -0.86
N GLU A 31 -2.21 -11.26 -1.72
CA GLU A 31 -1.58 -10.06 -2.26
C GLU A 31 -2.58 -9.25 -3.10
N ARG A 32 -2.29 -7.96 -3.23
CA ARG A 32 -2.99 -7.07 -4.14
C ARG A 32 -2.12 -6.85 -5.36
N THR A 33 -2.76 -6.59 -6.50
CA THR A 33 -2.02 -6.22 -7.71
C THR A 33 -1.52 -4.78 -7.58
N HIS A 34 -0.52 -4.44 -8.39
CA HIS A 34 0.00 -3.09 -8.48
C HIS A 34 -1.14 -2.10 -8.81
N GLU A 35 -1.96 -2.45 -9.80
CA GLU A 35 -3.07 -1.62 -10.30
C GLU A 35 -4.10 -1.34 -9.21
N TYR A 36 -4.39 -2.33 -8.36
CA TYR A 36 -5.34 -2.15 -7.27
C TYR A 36 -4.82 -1.15 -6.23
N VAL A 37 -3.55 -1.27 -5.83
CA VAL A 37 -2.93 -0.33 -4.88
C VAL A 37 -2.87 1.07 -5.46
N ALA A 38 -2.43 1.21 -6.72
CA ALA A 38 -2.40 2.48 -7.44
C ALA A 38 -3.80 3.10 -7.56
N THR A 39 -4.84 2.29 -7.78
CA THR A 39 -6.24 2.76 -7.80
C THR A 39 -6.65 3.33 -6.45
N LYS A 40 -6.32 2.67 -5.33
CA LYS A 40 -6.62 3.19 -3.98
C LYS A 40 -5.93 4.53 -3.70
N MET A 41 -4.72 4.73 -4.21
CA MET A 41 -4.04 6.03 -4.15
C MET A 41 -4.79 7.09 -4.98
N LYS A 42 -5.15 6.78 -6.24
CA LYS A 42 -5.91 7.68 -7.13
C LYS A 42 -7.28 8.07 -6.56
N GLU A 43 -7.92 7.17 -5.82
CA GLU A 43 -9.19 7.42 -5.14
C GLU A 43 -9.06 8.22 -3.83
N GLY A 44 -7.84 8.55 -3.38
CA GLY A 44 -7.61 9.19 -2.08
C GLY A 44 -7.93 8.26 -0.89
N LYS A 45 -7.99 6.95 -1.12
CA LYS A 45 -8.30 5.91 -0.13
C LYS A 45 -7.05 5.21 0.39
N ALA A 46 -5.88 5.82 0.22
CA ALA A 46 -4.63 5.29 0.74
C ALA A 46 -3.85 6.38 1.49
N ILE A 47 -3.14 5.96 2.52
CA ILE A 47 -2.25 6.79 3.31
C ILE A 47 -0.84 6.22 3.16
N ILE A 48 0.10 7.09 2.81
CA ILE A 48 1.52 6.78 2.75
C ILE A 48 2.29 7.61 3.77
N ALA A 49 3.21 6.96 4.47
CA ALA A 49 4.15 7.59 5.39
C ALA A 49 5.54 7.56 4.77
N LEU A 50 6.17 8.73 4.68
CA LEU A 50 7.52 8.91 4.17
C LEU A 50 8.38 9.64 5.21
N CYS A 51 9.65 9.27 5.29
CA CYS A 51 10.69 10.02 6.01
C CYS A 51 11.62 10.64 4.96
N GLY A 52 11.35 11.88 4.56
CA GLY A 52 11.90 12.42 3.30
C GLY A 52 11.34 11.64 2.11
N ASP A 53 12.22 11.11 1.24
CA ASP A 53 11.85 10.24 0.11
C ASP A 53 11.89 8.74 0.47
N VAL A 54 12.09 8.41 1.74
CA VAL A 54 12.17 7.01 2.19
C VAL A 54 10.80 6.51 2.63
N PHE A 55 10.36 5.40 2.03
CA PHE A 55 9.14 4.70 2.42
C PHE A 55 9.21 4.24 3.89
N ALA A 56 8.24 4.68 4.71
CA ALA A 56 8.16 4.36 6.13
C ALA A 56 6.89 3.57 6.51
N GLY A 57 5.86 3.58 5.66
CA GLY A 57 4.64 2.82 5.92
C GLY A 57 3.51 3.11 4.93
N PHE A 58 2.55 2.19 4.91
CA PHE A 58 1.39 2.27 4.03
C PHE A 58 0.16 1.65 4.67
N THR A 59 -1.01 2.25 4.42
CA THR A 59 -2.30 1.62 4.66
C THR A 59 -3.30 2.10 3.60
N TYR A 60 -4.29 1.28 3.29
CA TYR A 60 -5.41 1.68 2.46
C TYR A 60 -6.73 1.36 3.16
N ILE A 61 -7.78 2.05 2.73
CA ILE A 61 -9.11 1.94 3.27
C ILE A 61 -9.96 1.16 2.28
N GLU A 62 -10.67 0.17 2.79
CA GLU A 62 -11.71 -0.54 2.07
C GLU A 62 -13.04 -0.29 2.76
N SER A 63 -14.05 0.05 1.97
CA SER A 63 -15.41 0.23 2.46
C SER A 63 -16.26 -0.91 1.91
N TRP A 64 -16.82 -1.69 2.82
CA TRP A 64 -17.75 -2.77 2.47
C TRP A 64 -19.17 -2.24 2.61
N GLY A 65 -19.96 -2.30 1.55
CA GLY A 65 -21.37 -1.90 1.58
C GLY A 65 -22.24 -3.04 2.10
N ASN A 66 -23.11 -2.73 3.05
CA ASN A 66 -24.36 -3.45 3.31
C ASN A 66 -25.51 -2.52 2.95
#